data_AF-A0A2G9TKV5-F1
#
_entry.id   AF-A0A2G9TKV5-F1
#
_cell.length_a   1.000
_cell.length_b   1.000
_cell.length_c   1.000
_cell.angle_alpha   90.00
_cell.angle_beta   90.00
_cell.angle_gamma   90.00
#
_symmetry.space_group_name_H-M   'P 1'
#
loop_
_entity.id
_entity.type
_entity.pdbx_description
1 polymer ?
#
loop_
_entity_poly.entity_id
_entity_poly.type
_entity_poly.pdbx_seq_one_letter_code
_entity_poly.pdbx_strand_id
1 'polypeptide(L)'
;GPILIGSSRGGVNIEEVAATEPDAIIKVPIDMSVGVTTKIAADMAERMGFQGDCSKQAAEIIFKLYELFRQTDATLLEINPMAEDVNAILVNIFGGIMRCDVIAQGIIKAAKELNLKIPIVVRLQ
;
A
#
# COMPACT_ATOMS: atom_id res chain seq x y z
N GLY A 1 -12.33 1.08 -10.89
CA GLY A 1 -11.45 0.10 -10.22
C GLY A 1 -10.60 0.81 -9.19
N PRO A 2 -9.88 0.08 -8.33
CA PRO A 2 -8.95 0.69 -7.39
C PRO A 2 -7.87 1.51 -8.13
N ILE A 3 -7.33 2.51 -7.46
CA ILE A 3 -6.23 3.34 -7.97
C ILE A 3 -5.08 3.18 -6.98
N LEU A 4 -3.90 2.89 -7.51
CA LEU A 4 -2.68 2.91 -6.74
C LEU A 4 -2.11 4.32 -6.77
N ILE A 5 -1.88 4.89 -5.58
CA ILE A 5 -1.39 6.26 -5.40
C ILE A 5 -0.07 6.20 -4.64
N GLY A 6 0.90 7.03 -5.03
CA GLY A 6 2.14 7.19 -4.28
C GLY A 6 2.87 8.47 -4.66
N SER A 7 3.85 8.81 -3.84
CA SER A 7 4.67 10.00 -3.98
C SER A 7 6.03 9.76 -3.35
N SER A 8 7.06 10.45 -3.84
CA SER A 8 8.37 10.53 -3.16
C SER A 8 8.36 11.46 -1.95
N ARG A 9 7.26 12.20 -1.72
CA ARG A 9 7.03 13.06 -0.55
C ARG A 9 6.39 12.25 0.57
N GLY A 10 7.18 11.42 1.25
CA GLY A 10 6.75 10.66 2.43
C GLY A 10 6.64 11.52 3.70
N GLY A 11 5.86 11.08 4.69
CA GLY A 11 5.74 11.71 6.00
C GLY A 11 4.90 12.99 6.04
N VAL A 12 4.26 13.34 4.93
CA VAL A 12 3.37 14.51 4.79
C VAL A 12 1.97 14.05 4.38
N ASN A 13 0.98 14.91 4.58
CA ASN A 13 -0.39 14.65 4.17
C ASN A 13 -0.48 14.62 2.63
N ILE A 14 -1.03 13.54 2.06
CA ILE A 14 -1.03 13.33 0.61
C ILE A 14 -1.99 14.29 -0.11
N GLU A 15 -3.06 14.74 0.55
CA GLU A 15 -3.98 15.73 0.02
C GLU A 15 -3.31 17.11 -0.11
N GLU A 16 -2.43 17.48 0.81
CA GLU A 16 -1.61 18.70 0.72
C GLU A 16 -0.65 18.62 -0.47
N VAL A 17 0.08 17.51 -0.62
CA VAL A 17 0.98 17.30 -1.76
C VAL A 17 0.20 17.37 -3.08
N ALA A 18 -1.00 16.78 -3.15
CA ALA A 18 -1.83 16.85 -4.35
C ALA A 18 -2.30 18.28 -4.68
N ALA A 19 -2.42 19.17 -3.69
CA ALA A 19 -2.81 20.56 -3.88
C ALA A 19 -1.63 21.48 -4.25
N THR A 20 -0.45 21.24 -3.68
CA THR A 20 0.73 22.12 -3.83
C THR A 20 1.72 21.64 -4.90
N GLU A 21 1.91 20.33 -5.03
CA GLU A 21 2.87 19.68 -5.91
C GLU A 21 2.21 18.49 -6.66
N PRO A 22 1.20 18.72 -7.52
CA PRO A 22 0.43 17.64 -8.14
C PRO A 22 1.29 16.69 -8.99
N ASP A 23 2.40 17.18 -9.56
CA ASP A 23 3.35 16.38 -10.35
C ASP A 23 4.13 15.37 -9.50
N ALA A 24 4.17 15.56 -8.17
CA ALA A 24 4.74 14.60 -7.23
C ALA A 24 3.80 13.42 -6.93
N ILE A 25 2.55 13.43 -7.44
CA ILE A 25 1.58 12.37 -7.25
C ILE A 25 1.56 11.42 -8.45
N ILE A 26 1.91 10.16 -8.20
CA ILE A 26 1.78 9.07 -9.16
C ILE A 26 0.42 8.41 -8.94
N LYS A 27 -0.37 8.30 -10.01
CA LYS A 27 -1.64 7.57 -10.01
C LYS A 27 -1.62 6.48 -11.07
N VAL A 28 -1.90 5.26 -10.68
CA VAL A 28 -1.98 4.10 -11.57
C VAL A 28 -3.36 3.44 -11.41
N PRO A 29 -4.27 3.61 -12.39
CA PRO A 29 -5.53 2.88 -12.39
C PRO A 29 -5.31 1.38 -12.48
N ILE A 30 -6.00 0.60 -11.65
CA ILE A 30 -5.89 -0.86 -11.63
C ILE A 30 -7.15 -1.49 -12.21
N ASP A 31 -6.93 -2.35 -13.21
CA ASP A 31 -7.96 -3.26 -13.72
C ASP A 31 -8.24 -4.35 -12.66
N MET A 32 -9.50 -4.55 -12.29
CA MET A 32 -9.86 -5.47 -11.20
C MET A 32 -9.72 -6.95 -11.58
N SER A 33 -9.82 -7.26 -12.87
CA SER A 33 -9.66 -8.61 -13.41
C SER A 33 -8.19 -9.02 -13.46
N VAL A 34 -7.28 -8.07 -13.67
CA VAL A 34 -5.83 -8.33 -13.72
C VAL A 34 -5.15 -8.13 -12.37
N GLY A 35 -5.50 -7.04 -11.66
CA GLY A 35 -4.85 -6.63 -10.42
C GLY A 35 -3.48 -5.98 -10.60
N VAL A 36 -2.76 -5.79 -9.48
CA VAL A 36 -1.38 -5.29 -9.49
C VAL A 36 -0.45 -6.42 -9.87
N THR A 37 0.22 -6.31 -11.02
CA THR A 37 1.26 -7.25 -11.44
C THR A 37 2.61 -6.86 -10.86
N THR A 38 3.57 -7.78 -10.87
CA THR A 38 4.96 -7.49 -10.49
C THR A 38 5.56 -6.32 -11.29
N LYS A 39 5.20 -6.20 -12.57
CA LYS A 39 5.62 -5.09 -13.43
C LYS A 39 5.04 -3.75 -12.97
N ILE A 40 3.75 -3.73 -12.62
CA ILE A 40 3.10 -2.52 -12.10
C ILE A 40 3.72 -2.11 -10.76
N ALA A 41 3.97 -3.08 -9.88
CA ALA A 41 4.59 -2.82 -8.59
C ALA A 41 6.03 -2.31 -8.72
N ALA A 42 6.82 -2.86 -9.63
CA ALA A 42 8.18 -2.41 -9.93
C ALA A 42 8.21 -1.01 -10.52
N ASP A 43 7.38 -0.73 -11.54
CA ASP A 43 7.24 0.61 -12.13
C ASP A 43 6.85 1.64 -11.07
N MET A 44 5.93 1.28 -10.17
CA MET A 44 5.53 2.15 -9.07
C MET A 44 6.70 2.44 -8.13
N ALA A 45 7.43 1.40 -7.68
CA ALA A 45 8.56 1.55 -6.78
C ALA A 45 9.66 2.46 -7.39
N GLU A 46 9.99 2.26 -8.66
CA GLU A 46 10.96 3.09 -9.37
C GLU A 46 10.49 4.55 -9.48
N ARG A 47 9.21 4.78 -9.82
CA ARG A 47 8.64 6.13 -9.91
C ARG A 47 8.56 6.85 -8.56
N MET A 48 8.41 6.10 -7.47
CA MET A 48 8.50 6.63 -6.09
C MET A 48 9.95 6.96 -5.67
N GLY A 49 10.95 6.61 -6.49
CA GLY A 49 12.35 6.97 -6.30
C GLY A 49 13.20 5.86 -5.66
N PHE A 50 12.66 4.67 -5.42
CA PHE A 50 13.44 3.55 -4.89
C PHE A 50 14.40 3.00 -5.95
N GLN A 51 15.60 2.60 -5.51
CA GLN A 51 16.64 2.08 -6.40
C GLN A 51 17.20 0.75 -5.89
N GLY A 52 17.88 0.02 -6.79
CA GLY A 52 18.60 -1.21 -6.43
C GLY A 52 17.71 -2.25 -5.75
N ASP A 53 18.20 -2.81 -4.64
CA ASP A 53 17.47 -3.82 -3.88
C ASP A 53 16.29 -3.22 -3.09
N CYS A 54 16.34 -1.94 -2.73
CA CYS A 54 15.21 -1.25 -2.09
C CYS A 54 14.00 -1.17 -3.03
N SER A 55 14.22 -0.98 -4.34
CA SER A 55 13.13 -0.98 -5.33
C SER A 55 12.41 -2.33 -5.40
N LYS A 56 13.16 -3.44 -5.36
CA LYS A 56 12.56 -4.79 -5.35
C LYS A 56 11.74 -5.03 -4.09
N GLN A 57 12.25 -4.60 -2.93
CA GLN A 57 11.54 -4.73 -1.65
C GLN A 57 10.26 -3.89 -1.64
N ALA A 58 10.33 -2.63 -2.11
CA ALA A 58 9.18 -1.76 -2.23
C ALA A 58 8.13 -2.35 -3.18
N ALA A 59 8.53 -2.89 -4.33
CA ALA A 59 7.63 -3.58 -5.26
C ALA A 59 6.96 -4.80 -4.62
N GLU A 60 7.70 -5.60 -3.86
CA GLU A 60 7.14 -6.74 -3.12
C GLU A 60 6.10 -6.29 -2.08
N ILE A 61 6.40 -5.22 -1.33
CA ILE A 61 5.46 -4.64 -0.35
C ILE A 61 4.20 -4.12 -1.05
N ILE A 62 4.35 -3.36 -2.13
CA ILE A 62 3.24 -2.82 -2.93
C ILE A 62 2.31 -3.95 -3.43
N PHE A 63 2.90 -5.02 -3.97
CA PHE A 63 2.14 -6.18 -4.43
C PHE A 63 1.38 -6.84 -3.28
N LYS A 64 2.05 -7.09 -2.14
CA LYS A 64 1.43 -7.73 -0.98
C LYS A 64 0.32 -6.89 -0.34
N LEU A 65 0.46 -5.57 -0.31
CA LEU A 65 -0.61 -4.68 0.14
C LEU A 65 -1.83 -4.72 -0.77
N TYR A 66 -1.63 -4.78 -2.08
CA TYR A 66 -2.75 -4.90 -2.99
C TYR A 66 -3.50 -6.23 -2.81
N GLU A 67 -2.78 -7.33 -2.60
CA GLU A 67 -3.39 -8.61 -2.25
C GLU A 67 -4.14 -8.52 -0.91
N LEU A 68 -3.56 -7.85 0.09
CA LEU A 68 -4.25 -7.58 1.35
C LEU A 68 -5.54 -6.77 1.14
N PHE A 69 -5.50 -5.72 0.32
CA PHE A 69 -6.66 -4.91 -0.03
C PHE A 69 -7.77 -5.76 -0.63
N ARG A 70 -7.43 -6.65 -1.58
CA ARG A 70 -8.39 -7.58 -2.21
C ARG A 70 -9.00 -8.57 -1.23
N GLN A 71 -8.27 -8.97 -0.19
CA GLN A 71 -8.72 -9.98 0.77
C GLN A 71 -9.51 -9.39 1.95
N THR A 72 -9.38 -8.10 2.22
CA THR A 72 -9.90 -7.47 3.45
C THR A 72 -11.11 -6.56 3.25
N ASP A 73 -11.68 -6.51 2.03
CA ASP A 73 -12.75 -5.59 1.65
C ASP A 73 -12.47 -4.12 2.04
N ALA A 74 -11.18 -3.78 2.17
CA ALA A 74 -10.74 -2.44 2.51
C ALA A 74 -11.14 -1.45 1.41
N THR A 75 -11.50 -0.23 1.78
CA THR A 75 -11.76 0.84 0.78
C THR A 75 -10.50 1.65 0.47
N LEU A 76 -9.55 1.68 1.40
CA LEU A 76 -8.25 2.32 1.27
C LEU A 76 -7.25 1.56 2.16
N LEU A 77 -6.04 1.36 1.64
CA LEU A 77 -4.86 1.02 2.45
C LEU A 77 -3.81 2.12 2.23
N GLU A 78 -3.29 2.69 3.31
CA GLU A 78 -2.24 3.70 3.25
C GLU A 78 -1.01 3.26 4.04
N ILE A 79 0.18 3.38 3.42
CA ILE A 79 1.46 3.40 4.12
C ILE A 79 2.02 4.81 4.04
N ASN A 80 2.25 5.44 5.18
CA ASN A 80 2.93 6.72 5.26
C ASN A 80 3.68 6.86 6.60
N PRO A 81 5.02 6.98 6.59
CA PRO A 81 5.93 6.94 5.44
C PRO A 81 6.25 5.50 4.99
N MET A 82 6.62 5.34 3.71
CA MET A 82 7.33 4.16 3.21
C MET A 82 8.82 4.51 3.10
N ALA A 83 9.68 3.79 3.82
CA ALA A 83 11.12 4.05 3.88
C ALA A 83 11.94 2.87 3.31
N GLU A 84 13.26 3.02 3.16
CA GLU A 84 14.13 1.92 2.70
C GLU A 84 14.49 0.96 3.83
N ASP A 85 14.52 1.44 5.08
CA ASP A 85 14.74 0.64 6.28
C ASP A 85 13.40 0.52 7.05
N VAL A 86 12.50 -0.33 6.53
CA VAL A 86 11.14 -0.49 7.10
C VAL A 86 11.15 -1.50 8.22
N ASN A 87 11.12 -1.02 9.47
CA ASN A 87 10.94 -1.89 10.64
C ASN A 87 9.48 -2.28 10.89
N ALA A 88 8.51 -1.55 10.33
CA ALA A 88 7.08 -1.85 10.46
C ALA A 88 6.26 -1.21 9.33
N ILE A 89 5.18 -1.87 8.90
CA ILE A 89 4.21 -1.35 7.93
C ILE A 89 3.01 -0.79 8.71
N LEU A 90 2.78 0.53 8.68
CA LEU A 90 1.54 1.11 9.17
C LEU A 90 0.49 1.05 8.06
N VAL A 91 -0.68 0.48 8.35
CA VAL A 91 -1.80 0.36 7.42
C VAL A 91 -3.02 1.04 8.03
N ASN A 92 -3.49 2.13 7.42
CA ASN A 92 -4.81 2.67 7.71
C ASN A 92 -5.84 1.99 6.82
N ILE A 93 -6.83 1.33 7.43
CA ILE A 93 -7.96 0.72 6.72
C ILE A 93 -9.20 1.54 7.00
N PHE A 94 -9.78 2.08 5.94
CA PHE A 94 -11.10 2.69 5.97
C PHE A 94 -12.12 1.65 5.51
N GLY A 95 -13.09 1.35 6.36
CA GLY A 95 -14.18 0.43 6.05
C GLY A 95 -15.47 0.95 6.65
N GLY A 96 -16.47 1.30 5.82
CA GLY A 96 -17.66 2.03 6.25
C GLY A 96 -18.37 1.46 7.49
N ILE A 97 -19.22 0.44 7.31
CA ILE A 97 -19.82 -0.32 8.43
C ILE A 97 -19.28 -1.74 8.36
N MET A 98 -18.13 -1.96 8.98
CA MET A 98 -17.49 -3.28 9.01
C MET A 98 -17.22 -3.72 10.45
N ARG A 99 -17.30 -5.02 10.70
CA ARG A 99 -16.93 -5.54 12.02
C ARG A 99 -15.40 -5.66 12.12
N CYS A 100 -14.84 -5.04 13.15
CA CYS A 100 -13.39 -5.00 13.37
C CYS A 100 -12.77 -6.40 13.53
N ASP A 101 -13.52 -7.37 14.06
CA ASP A 101 -13.06 -8.76 14.22
C ASP A 101 -12.83 -9.45 12.87
N VAL A 102 -13.73 -9.25 11.90
CA VAL A 102 -13.61 -9.81 10.55
C VAL A 102 -12.41 -9.21 9.82
N ILE A 103 -12.24 -7.89 9.88
CA ILE A 103 -11.09 -7.23 9.28
C ILE A 103 -9.78 -7.72 9.91
N ALA A 104 -9.70 -7.74 11.24
CA ALA A 104 -8.50 -8.18 11.93
C ALA A 104 -8.13 -9.63 11.59
N GLN A 105 -9.12 -10.53 11.53
CA GLN A 105 -8.90 -11.93 11.11
C GLN A 105 -8.44 -12.02 9.64
N GLY A 106 -9.04 -11.23 8.76
CA GLY A 106 -8.64 -11.13 7.35
C GLY A 106 -7.18 -10.71 7.21
N ILE A 107 -6.76 -9.67 7.93
CA ILE A 107 -5.37 -9.19 7.90
C ILE A 107 -4.40 -10.22 8.48
N ILE A 108 -4.74 -10.85 9.62
CA ILE A 108 -3.87 -11.88 10.22
C ILE A 108 -3.69 -13.06 9.27
N LYS A 109 -4.76 -13.49 8.59
CA LYS A 109 -4.73 -14.57 7.60
C LYS A 109 -3.87 -14.17 6.39
N ALA A 110 -4.15 -13.02 5.80
CA ALA A 110 -3.41 -12.49 4.66
C ALA A 110 -1.92 -12.31 4.97
N ALA A 111 -1.57 -11.77 6.14
CA ALA A 111 -0.18 -11.58 6.56
C ALA A 111 0.59 -12.90 6.68
N LYS A 112 -0.08 -13.97 7.15
CA LYS A 112 0.48 -15.32 7.21
C LYS A 112 0.67 -15.91 5.82
N GLU A 113 -0.35 -15.81 4.95
CA GLU A 113 -0.32 -16.34 3.58
C GLU A 113 0.75 -15.65 2.72
N LEU A 114 0.91 -14.34 2.88
CA LEU A 114 1.90 -13.53 2.17
C LEU A 114 3.31 -13.60 2.80
N ASN A 115 3.47 -14.37 3.88
CA ASN A 115 4.70 -14.52 4.66
C ASN A 115 5.36 -13.16 4.95
N LEU A 116 4.56 -12.22 5.47
CA LEU A 116 5.05 -10.88 5.80
C LEU A 116 5.96 -10.95 7.01
N LYS A 117 7.27 -10.75 6.78
CA LYS A 117 8.30 -10.75 7.82
C LYS A 117 8.36 -9.42 8.59
N ILE A 118 7.90 -8.35 7.97
CA ILE A 118 7.86 -7.02 8.56
C ILE A 118 6.55 -6.91 9.36
N PRO A 119 6.59 -6.49 10.63
CA PRO A 119 5.38 -6.34 11.45
C PRO A 119 4.44 -5.30 10.85
N ILE A 120 3.14 -5.59 10.87
CA ILE A 120 2.09 -4.69 10.39
C ILE A 120 1.36 -4.09 11.60
N VAL A 121 1.30 -2.77 11.66
CA VAL A 121 0.46 -2.02 12.60
C VAL A 121 -0.76 -1.55 11.84
N VAL A 122 -1.95 -1.97 12.26
CA VAL A 122 -3.19 -1.61 11.58
C VAL A 122 -3.96 -0.61 12.41
N ARG A 123 -4.37 0.48 11.79
CA ARG A 123 -5.37 1.39 12.34
C ARG A 123 -6.66 1.25 11.53
N LEU A 124 -7.74 0.92 12.23
CA LEU A 124 -9.09 0.89 11.65
C LEU A 124 -9.74 2.25 11.88
N GLN A 125 -10.24 2.86 10.82
CA GLN A 125 -10.93 4.16 10.85
C GLN A 125 -12.31 4.09 10.21
#